data_AF-A0A5C6MLH5-F1
#
_entry.id   AF-A0A5C6MLH5-F1
#
_cell.length_a   1.000
_cell.length_b   1.000
_cell.length_c   1.000
_cell.angle_alpha   90.00
_cell.angle_beta   90.00
_cell.angle_gamma   90.00
#
_symmetry.space_group_name_H-M   'P 1'
#
loop_
_entity.id
_entity.type
_entity.pdbx_description
1 polymer ?
#
loop_
_entity_poly.entity_id
_entity_poly.type
_entity_poly.pdbx_seq_one_letter_code
_entity_poly.pdbx_strand_id
1 'polypeptide(L)'
;MEATKTSAAQTLENNLTNLVKRNSELENQMAKLIQICQQVEVNTAMHEAKLVEECDELVEIIRQRKQVIAVKIKESKVMKLRKLAQQIANCRQCLERSSTLITQAEQSLKENDHARFLQTARNVAERWEMLKVGRFSGLHRLTLTSKETDIGD
;
A
#
# COMPACT_ATOMS: atom_id res chain seq x y z
N MET A 1 70.41 67.87 16.70
CA MET A 1 70.35 66.55 16.03
C MET A 1 69.95 65.42 16.98
N GLU A 2 70.33 65.42 18.26
CA GLU A 2 69.92 64.38 19.22
C GLU A 2 68.41 64.36 19.52
N ALA A 3 67.79 65.51 19.81
CA ALA A 3 66.35 65.58 20.13
C ALA A 3 65.43 65.06 19.00
N THR A 4 65.83 65.26 17.74
CA THR A 4 65.09 64.78 16.56
C THR A 4 65.20 63.26 16.39
N LYS A 5 66.32 62.67 16.80
CA LYS A 5 66.57 61.22 16.75
C LYS A 5 65.78 60.48 17.83
N THR A 6 65.64 61.07 19.01
CA THR A 6 64.85 60.52 20.13
C THR A 6 63.35 60.48 19.81
N SER A 7 62.81 61.54 19.19
CA SER A 7 61.40 61.59 18.76
C SER A 7 61.05 60.55 17.69
N ALA A 8 61.95 60.33 16.72
CA ALA A 8 61.77 59.32 15.68
C ALA A 8 61.81 57.89 16.25
N ALA A 9 62.71 57.63 17.21
CA ALA A 9 62.80 56.33 17.89
C ALA A 9 61.50 56.00 18.65
N GLN A 10 60.96 56.99 19.38
CA GLN A 10 59.74 56.80 20.16
C GLN A 10 58.49 56.60 19.29
N THR A 11 58.44 57.29 18.14
CA THR A 11 57.39 57.07 17.12
C THR A 11 57.48 55.66 16.54
N LEU A 12 58.69 55.18 16.25
CA LEU A 12 58.91 53.84 15.73
C LEU A 12 58.50 52.76 16.76
N GLU A 13 58.83 52.97 18.03
CA GLU A 13 58.49 52.06 19.13
C GLU A 13 56.96 51.95 19.35
N ASN A 14 56.25 53.08 19.24
CA ASN A 14 54.78 53.11 19.25
C ASN A 14 54.19 52.37 18.05
N ASN A 15 54.71 52.60 16.85
CA ASN A 15 54.26 51.91 15.64
C ASN A 15 54.52 50.41 15.71
N LEU A 16 55.68 49.99 16.22
CA LEU A 16 56.02 48.59 16.43
C LEU A 16 55.03 47.92 17.39
N THR A 17 54.73 48.57 18.52
CA THR A 17 53.75 48.07 19.49
C THR A 17 52.36 47.89 18.87
N ASN A 18 51.91 48.86 18.07
CA ASN A 18 50.64 48.78 17.35
C ASN A 18 50.61 47.64 16.31
N LEU A 19 51.71 47.45 15.57
CA LEU A 19 51.84 46.36 14.60
C LEU A 19 51.80 45.00 15.28
N VAL A 20 52.52 44.82 16.40
CA VAL A 20 52.49 43.58 17.19
C VAL A 20 51.07 43.28 17.68
N LYS A 21 50.37 44.28 18.22
CA LYS A 21 48.98 44.13 18.67
C LYS A 21 48.06 43.72 17.51
N ARG A 22 48.16 44.41 16.37
CA ARG A 22 47.36 44.10 15.17
C ARG A 22 47.66 42.70 14.63
N ASN A 23 48.90 42.25 14.68
CA ASN A 23 49.27 40.90 14.25
C ASN A 23 48.63 39.83 15.15
N SER A 24 48.65 40.04 16.47
CA SER A 24 47.97 39.15 17.42
C SER A 24 46.44 39.11 17.22
N GLU A 25 45.82 40.26 16.94
CA GLU A 25 44.39 40.32 16.60
C GLU A 25 44.07 39.54 15.33
N LEU A 26 44.90 39.65 14.30
CA LEU A 26 44.75 38.92 13.03
C LEU A 26 44.96 37.41 13.21
N GLU A 27 45.95 36.98 13.99
CA GLU A 27 46.17 35.57 14.34
C GLU A 27 44.95 34.97 15.05
N ASN A 28 44.37 35.71 16.01
CA ASN A 28 43.15 35.29 16.70
C ASN A 28 41.93 35.23 15.77
N GLN A 29 41.79 36.20 14.86
CA GLN A 29 40.72 36.17 13.85
C GLN A 29 40.88 34.98 12.91
N MET A 30 42.11 34.69 12.47
CA MET A 30 42.40 33.57 11.59
C MET A 30 42.09 32.23 12.28
N ALA A 31 42.47 32.07 13.55
CA ALA A 31 42.12 30.88 14.33
C ALA A 31 40.59 30.67 14.42
N LYS A 32 39.83 31.74 14.66
CA LYS A 32 38.36 31.68 14.68
C LYS A 32 37.77 31.30 13.32
N LEU A 33 38.29 31.86 12.23
CA LEU A 33 37.82 31.52 10.88
C LEU A 33 38.08 30.05 10.55
N ILE A 34 39.25 29.51 10.91
CA ILE A 34 39.56 28.09 10.74
C ILE A 34 38.58 27.22 11.52
N GLN A 35 38.28 27.58 12.77
CA GLN A 35 37.31 26.85 13.59
C GLN A 35 35.91 26.88 12.97
N ILE A 36 35.47 28.03 12.44
CA ILE A 36 34.17 28.16 11.77
C ILE A 36 34.13 27.28 10.52
N CYS A 37 35.19 27.27 9.69
CA CYS A 37 35.27 26.40 8.52
C CYS A 37 35.12 24.92 8.90
N GLN A 38 35.86 24.46 9.92
CA GLN A 38 35.76 23.08 10.43
C GLN A 38 34.36 22.75 10.91
N GLN A 39 33.71 23.66 11.64
CA GLN A 39 32.36 23.44 12.12
C GLN A 39 31.34 23.36 10.97
N VAL A 40 31.49 24.19 9.93
CA VAL A 40 30.64 24.16 8.74
C VAL A 40 30.81 22.82 8.01
N GLU A 41 32.03 22.32 7.83
CA GLU A 41 32.29 21.01 7.23
C GLU A 41 31.62 19.88 8.00
N VAL A 42 31.82 19.81 9.32
CA VAL A 42 31.22 18.78 10.18
C VAL A 42 29.70 18.85 10.16
N ASN A 43 29.13 20.06 10.27
CA ASN A 43 27.67 20.24 10.25
C ASN A 43 27.09 19.83 8.91
N THR A 44 27.75 20.18 7.81
CA THR A 44 27.28 19.84 6.45
C THR A 44 27.29 18.33 6.26
N ALA A 45 28.39 17.66 6.60
CA ALA A 45 28.49 16.20 6.53
C ALA A 45 27.44 15.50 7.40
N MET A 46 27.17 16.02 8.61
CA MET A 46 26.13 15.50 9.49
C MET A 46 24.72 15.65 8.87
N HIS A 47 24.42 16.80 8.28
CA HIS A 47 23.13 17.03 7.62
C HIS A 47 22.96 16.19 6.35
N GLU A 48 24.03 15.99 5.57
CA GLU A 48 24.03 15.10 4.42
C GLU A 48 23.77 13.65 4.82
N ALA A 49 24.43 13.16 5.88
CA ALA A 49 24.20 11.81 6.40
C ALA A 49 22.75 11.63 6.86
N LYS A 50 22.21 12.61 7.60
CA LYS A 50 20.81 12.59 8.07
C LYS A 50 19.81 12.60 6.93
N LEU A 51 20.09 13.37 5.87
CA LEU A 51 19.24 13.39 4.67
C LEU A 51 19.18 12.02 3.99
N VAL A 52 20.33 11.36 3.85
CA VAL A 52 20.41 10.01 3.26
C VAL A 52 19.62 9.01 4.10
N GLU A 53 19.81 9.02 5.43
CA GLU A 53 19.08 8.15 6.36
C GLU A 53 17.56 8.33 6.24
N GLU A 54 17.07 9.58 6.30
CA GLU A 54 15.64 9.88 6.17
C GLU A 54 15.08 9.44 4.80
N CYS A 55 15.87 9.60 3.73
CA CYS A 55 15.46 9.15 2.39
C CYS A 55 15.38 7.62 2.29
N ASP A 56 16.34 6.91 2.87
CA ASP A 56 16.35 5.44 2.91
C ASP A 56 15.16 4.90 3.73
N GLU A 57 14.83 5.53 4.85
CA GLU A 57 13.63 5.22 5.63
C GLU A 57 12.34 5.39 4.80
N LEU A 58 12.22 6.49 4.05
CA LEU A 58 11.07 6.74 3.18
C LEU A 58 10.96 5.69 2.08
N VAL A 59 12.08 5.30 1.46
CA VAL A 59 12.11 4.23 0.44
C VAL A 59 11.63 2.91 1.04
N GLU A 60 12.08 2.59 2.25
CA GLU A 60 11.69 1.37 2.94
C GLU A 60 10.20 1.34 3.29
N ILE A 61 9.63 2.46 3.78
CA ILE A 61 8.20 2.60 4.03
C ILE A 61 7.39 2.39 2.74
N ILE A 62 7.81 2.99 1.62
CA ILE A 62 7.15 2.81 0.33
C ILE A 62 7.21 1.35 -0.11
N ARG A 63 8.37 0.70 0.04
CA ARG A 63 8.57 -0.71 -0.30
C ARG A 63 7.64 -1.62 0.50
N GLN A 64 7.52 -1.38 1.80
CA GLN A 64 6.63 -2.12 2.70
C GLN A 64 5.16 -1.92 2.31
N ARG A 65 4.71 -0.68 2.09
CA ARG A 65 3.32 -0.41 1.66
C ARG A 65 3.00 -1.07 0.33
N LYS A 66 3.92 -1.03 -0.64
CA LYS A 66 3.78 -1.73 -1.93
C LYS A 66 3.56 -3.23 -1.72
N GLN A 67 4.34 -3.86 -0.85
CA GLN A 67 4.21 -5.29 -0.54
C GLN A 67 2.85 -5.62 0.08
N VAL A 68 2.41 -4.84 1.08
CA VAL A 68 1.11 -5.02 1.74
C VAL A 68 -0.03 -4.93 0.74
N ILE A 69 -0.02 -3.89 -0.12
CA ILE A 69 -1.06 -3.71 -1.15
C ILE A 69 -1.05 -4.88 -2.14
N ALA A 70 0.13 -5.32 -2.59
CA ALA A 70 0.25 -6.44 -3.51
C ALA A 70 -0.32 -7.76 -2.92
N VAL A 71 -0.10 -8.01 -1.63
CA VAL A 71 -0.69 -9.16 -0.92
C VAL A 71 -2.21 -9.03 -0.85
N LYS A 72 -2.73 -7.88 -0.43
CA LYS A 72 -4.19 -7.63 -0.35
C LYS A 72 -4.90 -7.84 -1.70
N ILE A 73 -4.29 -7.39 -2.80
CA ILE A 73 -4.83 -7.61 -4.15
C ILE A 73 -4.92 -9.10 -4.46
N LYS A 74 -3.87 -9.88 -4.17
CA LYS A 74 -3.84 -11.33 -4.40
C LYS A 74 -4.89 -12.05 -3.55
N GLU A 75 -5.01 -11.71 -2.27
CA GLU A 75 -6.01 -12.28 -1.35
C GLU A 75 -7.43 -11.97 -1.80
N SER A 76 -7.71 -10.71 -2.17
CA SER A 76 -9.01 -10.29 -2.70
C SER A 76 -9.38 -11.06 -3.96
N LYS A 77 -8.44 -11.24 -4.89
CA LYS A 77 -8.63 -12.07 -6.09
C LYS A 77 -8.98 -13.52 -5.72
N VAL A 78 -8.23 -14.14 -4.80
CA VAL A 78 -8.48 -15.53 -4.36
C VAL A 78 -9.87 -15.67 -3.74
N MET A 79 -10.26 -14.74 -2.87
CA MET A 79 -11.59 -14.75 -2.25
C MET A 79 -12.71 -14.61 -3.28
N LYS A 80 -12.59 -13.67 -4.23
CA LYS A 80 -13.58 -13.47 -5.30
C LYS A 80 -13.71 -14.71 -6.18
N LEU A 81 -12.59 -15.33 -6.59
CA LEU A 81 -12.60 -16.57 -7.37
C LEU A 81 -13.23 -17.73 -6.60
N ARG A 82 -12.96 -17.86 -5.30
CA ARG A 82 -13.58 -18.89 -4.46
C ARG A 82 -15.10 -18.74 -4.38
N LYS A 83 -15.60 -17.51 -4.22
CA LYS A 83 -17.05 -17.22 -4.23
C LYS A 83 -17.68 -17.61 -5.56
N LEU A 84 -17.05 -17.24 -6.68
CA LEU A 84 -17.53 -17.59 -8.02
C LEU A 84 -17.52 -19.11 -8.26
N ALA A 85 -16.45 -19.81 -7.86
CA ALA A 85 -16.37 -21.27 -7.98
C ALA A 85 -17.51 -21.96 -7.21
N GLN A 86 -17.82 -21.48 -6.00
CA GLN A 86 -18.95 -21.99 -5.22
C GLN A 86 -20.30 -21.73 -5.90
N GLN A 87 -20.49 -20.54 -6.47
CA GLN A 87 -21.70 -20.22 -7.22
C GLN A 87 -21.87 -21.13 -8.44
N ILE A 88 -20.79 -21.36 -9.20
CA ILE A 88 -20.79 -22.29 -10.34
C ILE A 88 -21.15 -23.71 -9.89
N ALA A 89 -20.57 -24.19 -8.79
CA ALA A 89 -20.90 -25.51 -8.24
C ALA A 89 -22.38 -25.62 -7.86
N ASN A 90 -22.93 -24.59 -7.19
CA ASN A 90 -24.34 -24.54 -6.82
C ASN A 90 -25.25 -24.52 -8.06
N CYS A 91 -24.91 -23.73 -9.09
CA CYS A 91 -25.64 -23.68 -10.35
C CYS A 91 -25.62 -25.03 -11.08
N ARG A 92 -24.46 -25.71 -11.13
CA ARG A 92 -24.33 -27.05 -11.73
C ARG A 92 -25.23 -28.06 -11.04
N GLN A 93 -25.20 -28.11 -9.71
CA GLN A 93 -26.06 -29.01 -8.94
C GLN A 93 -27.55 -28.72 -9.19
N CYS A 94 -27.91 -27.43 -9.29
CA CYS A 94 -29.28 -27.01 -9.54
C CYS A 94 -29.76 -27.39 -10.95
N LEU A 95 -28.88 -27.27 -11.94
CA LEU A 95 -29.12 -27.69 -13.32
C LEU A 95 -29.32 -29.20 -13.40
N GLU A 96 -28.48 -29.99 -12.74
CA GLU A 96 -28.57 -31.45 -12.70
C GLU A 96 -29.89 -31.93 -12.07
N ARG A 97 -30.29 -31.34 -10.93
CA ARG A 97 -31.59 -31.61 -10.31
C ARG A 97 -32.74 -31.27 -11.24
N SER A 98 -32.64 -30.15 -11.96
CA SER A 98 -33.65 -29.73 -12.94
C SER A 98 -33.74 -30.70 -14.12
N SER A 99 -32.61 -31.14 -14.66
CA SER A 99 -32.53 -32.11 -15.76
C SER A 99 -33.15 -33.46 -15.37
N THR A 100 -32.86 -33.91 -14.15
CA THR A 100 -33.45 -35.14 -13.60
C THR A 100 -34.97 -35.02 -13.48
N LEU A 101 -35.47 -33.87 -13.01
CA LEU A 101 -36.91 -33.63 -12.86
C LEU A 101 -37.62 -33.53 -14.23
N ILE A 102 -36.98 -32.93 -15.23
CA ILE A 102 -37.48 -32.91 -16.62
C ILE A 102 -37.64 -34.34 -17.13
N THR A 103 -36.60 -35.18 -16.98
CA THR A 103 -36.64 -36.58 -17.42
C THR A 103 -37.77 -37.36 -16.70
N GLN A 104 -37.95 -37.13 -15.40
CA GLN A 104 -39.03 -37.75 -14.62
C GLN A 104 -40.42 -37.29 -15.09
N ALA A 105 -40.59 -36.00 -15.40
CA ALA A 105 -41.84 -35.48 -15.94
C ALA A 105 -42.17 -36.11 -17.30
N GLU A 106 -41.19 -36.17 -18.21
CA GLU A 106 -41.34 -36.80 -19.53
C GLU A 106 -41.69 -38.30 -19.45
N GLN A 107 -41.08 -39.03 -18.50
CA GLN A 107 -41.41 -40.43 -18.26
C GLN A 107 -42.81 -40.60 -17.69
N SER A 108 -43.21 -39.73 -16.76
CA SER A 108 -44.56 -39.76 -16.15
C SER A 108 -45.64 -39.57 -17.24
N LEU A 109 -45.41 -38.69 -18.22
CA LEU A 109 -46.33 -38.48 -19.35
C LEU A 109 -46.50 -39.71 -20.26
N LYS A 110 -45.57 -40.67 -20.20
CA LYS A 110 -45.63 -41.93 -20.99
C LYS A 110 -46.22 -43.10 -20.19
N GLU A 111 -46.58 -42.89 -18.92
CA GLU A 111 -47.14 -43.93 -18.06
C GLU A 111 -48.60 -44.23 -18.47
N ASN A 112 -48.91 -45.52 -18.64
CA ASN A 112 -50.22 -45.97 -19.09
C ASN A 112 -51.13 -46.36 -17.91
N ASP A 113 -50.54 -46.74 -16.77
CA ASP A 113 -51.30 -47.03 -15.56
C ASP A 113 -51.72 -45.74 -14.85
N HIS A 114 -53.02 -45.55 -14.69
CA HIS A 114 -53.58 -44.30 -14.16
C HIS A 114 -53.16 -44.01 -12.71
N ALA A 115 -53.08 -45.04 -11.86
CA ALA A 115 -52.69 -44.87 -10.46
C ALA A 115 -51.20 -44.49 -10.34
N ARG A 116 -50.33 -45.12 -11.12
CA ARG A 116 -48.89 -44.79 -11.20
C ARG A 116 -48.65 -43.42 -11.81
N PHE A 117 -49.40 -43.04 -12.84
CA PHE A 117 -49.34 -41.70 -13.43
C PHE A 117 -49.65 -40.63 -12.36
N LEU A 118 -50.78 -40.75 -11.65
CA LEU A 118 -51.16 -39.76 -10.63
C LEU A 118 -50.13 -39.67 -9.51
N GLN A 119 -49.55 -40.80 -9.10
CA GLN A 119 -48.52 -40.83 -8.05
C GLN A 119 -47.22 -40.15 -8.50
N THR A 120 -46.75 -40.44 -9.72
CA THR A 120 -45.51 -39.87 -10.27
C THR A 120 -45.66 -38.38 -10.60
N ALA A 121 -46.80 -37.97 -11.16
CA ALA A 121 -47.13 -36.57 -11.43
C ALA A 121 -47.18 -35.73 -10.13
N ARG A 122 -47.78 -36.26 -9.06
CA ARG A 122 -47.77 -35.59 -7.74
C ARG A 122 -46.35 -35.43 -7.19
N ASN A 123 -45.53 -36.48 -7.27
CA ASN A 123 -44.15 -36.43 -6.82
C ASN A 123 -43.31 -35.38 -7.58
N VAL A 124 -43.45 -35.33 -8.91
CA VAL A 124 -42.80 -34.32 -9.75
C VAL A 124 -43.24 -32.91 -9.37
N ALA A 125 -44.55 -32.70 -9.13
CA ALA A 125 -45.09 -31.41 -8.70
C ALA A 125 -44.55 -30.96 -7.33
N GLU A 126 -44.48 -31.87 -6.35
CA GLU A 126 -43.90 -31.57 -5.03
C GLU A 126 -42.41 -31.20 -5.12
N ARG A 127 -41.63 -31.95 -5.90
CA ARG A 127 -40.20 -31.68 -6.13
C ARG A 127 -39.97 -30.36 -6.87
N TRP A 128 -40.85 -30.02 -7.81
CA TRP A 128 -40.84 -28.74 -8.51
C TRP A 128 -41.04 -27.56 -7.56
N GLU A 129 -42.00 -27.66 -6.64
CA GLU A 129 -42.23 -26.62 -5.62
C GLU A 129 -41.03 -26.49 -4.67
N MET A 130 -40.41 -27.60 -4.24
CA MET A 130 -39.17 -27.55 -3.45
C MET A 130 -38.02 -26.84 -4.19
N LEU A 131 -37.90 -27.07 -5.50
CA LEU A 131 -36.90 -26.41 -6.34
C LEU A 131 -37.16 -24.91 -6.55
N LYS A 132 -38.42 -24.48 -6.53
CA LYS A 132 -38.80 -23.05 -6.58
C LYS A 132 -38.46 -22.34 -5.28
N VAL A 133 -38.80 -22.95 -4.14
CA VAL A 133 -38.54 -22.37 -2.80
C VAL A 133 -37.03 -22.19 -2.56
N GLY A 134 -36.20 -23.09 -3.11
CA GLY A 134 -34.74 -22.98 -3.03
C GLY A 134 -34.08 -22.00 -4.02
N ARG A 135 -34.81 -21.41 -4.97
CA ARG A 135 -34.26 -20.61 -6.08
C ARG A 135 -34.94 -19.25 -6.21
N PHE A 136 -34.43 -18.25 -5.48
CA PHE A 136 -34.29 -16.86 -5.99
C PHE A 136 -33.37 -16.01 -5.10
N SER A 137 -32.97 -16.48 -3.92
CA SER A 137 -32.00 -15.79 -3.06
C SER A 137 -30.56 -15.80 -3.59
N GLY A 138 -30.20 -16.77 -4.45
CA GLY A 138 -28.86 -16.88 -5.03
C GLY A 138 -28.65 -16.10 -6.33
N LEU A 139 -29.67 -16.02 -7.19
CA LEU A 139 -29.56 -15.37 -8.51
C LEU A 139 -29.61 -13.84 -8.39
N HIS A 140 -30.36 -13.30 -7.42
CA HIS A 140 -30.39 -11.86 -7.13
C HIS A 140 -29.06 -11.34 -6.54
N ARG A 141 -28.22 -12.23 -6.00
CA ARG A 141 -26.86 -11.90 -5.54
C ARG A 141 -25.86 -11.70 -6.69
N LEU A 142 -26.13 -12.25 -7.88
CA LEU A 142 -25.26 -12.09 -9.05
C LEU A 142 -25.17 -10.63 -9.50
N THR A 143 -26.21 -9.83 -9.26
CA THR A 143 -26.23 -8.39 -9.57
C THR A 143 -25.47 -7.55 -8.54
N LEU A 144 -25.35 -8.02 -7.29
CA LEU A 144 -24.67 -7.29 -6.21
C LEU A 144 -23.14 -7.51 -6.25
N THR A 145 -22.67 -8.69 -6.66
CA THR A 145 -21.22 -8.96 -6.74
C THR A 145 -20.51 -8.22 -7.89
N SER A 146 -21.23 -7.79 -8.93
CA SER A 146 -20.66 -6.92 -9.98
C SER A 146 -20.60 -5.45 -9.58
N LYS A 147 -21.27 -5.03 -8.49
CA LYS A 147 -21.09 -3.69 -7.90
C LYS A 147 -19.94 -3.67 -6.88
N GLU A 148 -19.55 -4.81 -6.31
CA GLU A 148 -18.40 -4.94 -5.38
C GLU A 148 -17.04 -5.17 -6.08
N THR A 149 -16.99 -4.97 -7.41
CA THR A 149 -15.73 -5.01 -8.18
C THR A 149 -14.99 -3.69 -8.26
N ASP A 150 -15.47 -2.63 -7.60
CA ASP A 150 -14.64 -1.44 -7.40
C ASP A 150 -13.40 -1.78 -6.58
N ILE A 151 -12.25 -1.40 -7.14
CA ILE A 151 -10.90 -1.62 -6.61
C ILE A 151 -10.55 -0.51 -5.58
N GLY A 152 -11.56 0.11 -4.97
CA GLY A 152 -11.40 1.22 -4.02
C GLY A 152 -11.99 0.85 -2.67
N ASP A 153 -11.12 0.34 -1.79
CA ASP A 153 -10.99 0.72 -0.37
C ASP A 153 -9.74 0.03 0.24
#